data_AF-R7G670-F1
#
_entry.id   AF-R7G670-F1
#
_cell.length_a   1.000
_cell.length_b   1.000
_cell.length_c   1.000
_cell.angle_alpha   90.00
_cell.angle_beta   90.00
_cell.angle_gamma   90.00
#
_symmetry.space_group_name_H-M   'P 1'
#
loop_
_entity.id
_entity.type
_entity.pdbx_description
1 polymer ?
#
loop_
_entity_poly.entity_id
_entity_poly.type
_entity_poly.pdbx_seq_one_letter_code
_entity_poly.pdbx_strand_id
1 'polypeptide(L)'
;MKKLSALLLMALVIAGCGSNDAKEVSGEGTAAVGENGDKVSVSLTMKGDEVVDISIDETKEGKSKKEQKYDYNMKEASGIQKEWFEQIEFLEDYIKENGIDAVELDKKTGKPTGDDVLAGCTINLTTIMEAVNNAAENAK
;
A
#
# COMPACT_ATOMS: atom_id res chain seq x y z
N MET A 1 -2.35 21.37 -17.21
CA MET A 1 -1.91 21.97 -15.94
C MET A 1 -1.86 20.85 -14.91
N LYS A 2 -0.78 20.48 -14.23
CA LYS A 2 0.58 20.96 -14.10
C LYS A 2 1.47 19.70 -14.07
N LYS A 3 2.61 19.75 -14.75
CA LYS A 3 3.68 18.75 -14.59
C LYS A 3 4.18 18.87 -13.14
N LEU A 4 4.25 17.77 -12.41
CA LEU A 4 4.95 17.71 -11.13
C LEU A 4 6.16 16.79 -11.30
N SER A 5 7.30 17.43 -11.54
CA SER A 5 8.63 16.86 -11.35
C SER A 5 8.97 16.82 -9.86
N ALA A 6 9.59 15.73 -9.43
CA ALA A 6 10.64 15.61 -8.40
C ALA A 6 11.09 14.13 -8.46
N LEU A 7 12.28 13.68 -8.87
CA LEU A 7 13.67 14.10 -8.71
C LEU A 7 14.16 14.19 -7.26
N LEU A 8 14.55 13.04 -6.69
CA LEU A 8 15.85 12.88 -6.04
C LEU A 8 16.23 11.39 -5.99
N LEU A 9 17.25 10.99 -6.77
CA LEU A 9 17.93 9.71 -6.62
C LEU A 9 18.83 9.78 -5.38
N MET A 10 18.71 8.81 -4.48
CA MET A 10 19.79 8.51 -3.54
C MET A 10 20.00 6.99 -3.49
N ALA A 11 20.82 6.50 -4.42
CA ALA A 11 21.26 5.11 -4.43
C ALA A 11 22.38 4.94 -3.39
N LEU A 12 22.07 4.33 -2.24
CA LEU A 12 23.09 3.72 -1.39
C LEU A 12 23.44 2.34 -1.96
N VAL A 13 24.73 2.12 -2.21
CA VAL A 13 25.29 0.84 -2.62
C VAL A 13 26.05 0.29 -1.42
N ILE A 14 25.59 -0.80 -0.83
CA ILE A 14 26.35 -1.56 0.17
C ILE A 14 26.57 -2.96 -0.39
N ALA A 15 27.85 -3.29 -0.58
CA ALA A 15 28.30 -4.61 -0.99
C ALA A 15 28.26 -5.58 0.19
N GLY A 16 27.57 -6.69 0.03
CA GLY A 16 27.65 -7.87 0.86
C GLY A 16 27.39 -9.09 -0.02
N CYS A 17 28.19 -10.14 0.14
CA CYS A 17 27.99 -11.44 -0.51
C CYS A 17 27.32 -12.39 0.49
N GLY A 18 26.26 -13.06 0.10
CA GLY A 18 25.78 -14.27 0.75
C GLY A 18 24.27 -14.39 0.86
N SER A 19 23.67 -14.98 -0.18
CA SER A 19 22.31 -15.56 -0.23
C SER A 19 21.21 -14.52 -0.49
N ASN A 20 20.86 -14.35 -1.77
CA ASN A 20 19.98 -13.31 -2.34
C ASN A 20 20.47 -11.88 -2.07
N ASP A 21 21.63 -11.55 -2.65
CA ASP A 21 22.25 -10.22 -2.66
C ASP A 21 21.53 -9.23 -3.63
N ALA A 22 20.21 -9.30 -3.71
CA ALA A 22 19.44 -8.31 -4.45
C ALA A 22 19.53 -6.97 -3.71
N LYS A 23 19.85 -5.90 -4.43
CA LYS A 23 19.86 -4.54 -3.91
C LYS A 23 18.43 -4.15 -3.53
N GLU A 24 18.27 -3.51 -2.37
CA GLU A 24 17.00 -2.86 -2.03
C GLU A 24 16.71 -1.71 -3.00
N VAL A 25 15.50 -1.71 -3.53
CA VAL A 25 14.99 -0.67 -4.43
C VAL A 25 13.68 -0.14 -3.87
N SER A 26 13.52 1.18 -3.85
CA SER A 26 12.32 1.82 -3.31
C SER A 26 11.52 2.48 -4.42
N GLY A 27 10.20 2.43 -4.29
CA GLY A 27 9.25 3.01 -5.23
C GLY A 27 8.12 3.73 -4.52
N GLU A 28 7.57 4.74 -5.19
CA GLU A 28 6.37 5.45 -4.76
C GLU A 28 5.28 5.30 -5.80
N GLY A 29 4.04 5.17 -5.33
CA GLY A 29 2.86 5.00 -6.16
C GLY A 29 1.70 5.82 -5.64
N THR A 30 0.86 6.31 -6.54
CA THR A 30 -0.40 6.97 -6.17
C THR A 30 -1.53 6.52 -7.09
N ALA A 31 -2.76 6.56 -6.58
CA ALA A 31 -3.96 6.34 -7.36
C ALA A 31 -5.08 7.26 -6.85
N ALA A 32 -5.87 7.84 -7.75
CA ALA A 32 -6.89 8.83 -7.39
C ALA A 32 -8.17 8.17 -6.83
N VAL A 33 -8.71 8.73 -5.75
CA VAL A 33 -9.99 8.34 -5.14
C VAL A 33 -11.02 9.42 -5.50
N GLY A 34 -11.46 9.44 -6.76
CA GLY A 34 -12.39 10.45 -7.26
C GLY A 34 -11.71 11.74 -7.77
N GLU A 35 -12.48 12.82 -7.90
CA GLU A 35 -12.06 14.02 -8.66
C GLU A 35 -11.49 15.17 -7.79
N ASN A 36 -11.58 15.05 -6.46
CA ASN A 36 -11.26 16.15 -5.52
C ASN A 36 -9.79 16.19 -5.06
N GLY A 37 -8.91 15.40 -5.70
CA GLY A 37 -7.52 15.24 -5.27
C GLY A 37 -7.31 14.26 -4.11
N ASP A 38 -8.39 13.62 -3.64
CA ASP A 38 -8.32 12.45 -2.78
C ASP A 38 -7.54 11.34 -3.48
N LYS A 39 -6.69 10.63 -2.75
CA LYS A 39 -5.76 9.67 -3.34
C LYS A 39 -5.29 8.63 -2.33
N VAL A 40 -4.97 7.45 -2.83
CA VAL A 40 -4.06 6.53 -2.14
C VAL A 40 -2.62 6.90 -2.49
N SER A 41 -1.72 6.88 -1.51
CA SER A 41 -0.28 7.00 -1.69
C SER A 41 0.42 5.80 -1.05
N VAL A 42 1.40 5.24 -1.74
CA VAL A 42 2.16 4.07 -1.29
C VAL A 42 3.65 4.37 -1.43
N SER A 43 4.40 4.04 -0.39
CA SER A 43 5.86 3.88 -0.45
C SER A 43 6.19 2.42 -0.18
N LEU A 44 7.01 1.79 -1.01
CA LEU A 44 7.47 0.42 -0.77
C LEU A 44 8.94 0.25 -1.07
N THR A 45 9.56 -0.73 -0.43
CA THR A 45 10.92 -1.19 -0.67
C THR A 45 10.91 -2.67 -0.99
N MET A 46 11.57 -3.05 -2.07
CA MET A 46 11.70 -4.44 -2.50
C MET A 46 13.16 -4.89 -2.45
N LYS A 47 13.37 -6.17 -2.16
CA LYS A 47 14.65 -6.85 -2.25
C LYS A 47 14.51 -8.05 -3.20
N GLY A 48 14.81 -7.84 -4.47
CA GLY A 48 14.42 -8.79 -5.52
C GLY A 48 12.91 -8.74 -5.71
N ASP A 49 12.24 -9.89 -5.60
CA ASP A 49 10.77 -9.99 -5.72
C ASP A 49 10.05 -9.86 -4.36
N GLU A 50 10.80 -9.77 -3.25
CA GLU A 50 10.25 -9.65 -1.90
C GLU A 50 9.96 -8.19 -1.54
N VAL A 51 8.77 -7.91 -0.99
CA VAL A 51 8.45 -6.61 -0.38
C VAL A 51 8.96 -6.62 1.06
N VAL A 52 9.99 -5.84 1.35
CA VAL A 52 10.60 -5.78 2.70
C VAL A 52 10.05 -4.64 3.56
N ASP A 53 9.50 -3.61 2.93
CA ASP A 53 8.80 -2.52 3.61
C ASP A 53 7.69 -1.97 2.72
N ILE A 54 6.58 -1.57 3.32
CA ILE A 54 5.45 -0.97 2.62
C ILE A 54 4.63 -0.11 3.59
N SER A 55 4.27 1.09 3.13
CA SER A 55 3.34 1.98 3.81
C SER A 55 2.32 2.50 2.81
N ILE A 56 1.06 2.28 3.13
CA ILE A 56 -0.14 2.63 2.38
C ILE A 56 -0.90 3.67 3.20
N ASP A 57 -1.28 4.77 2.57
CA ASP A 57 -2.17 5.76 3.17
C ASP A 57 -3.21 6.25 2.16
N GLU A 58 -4.38 6.63 2.65
CA GLU A 58 -5.40 7.31 1.84
C GLU A 58 -5.58 8.72 2.40
N THR A 59 -5.33 9.72 1.55
CA THR A 59 -5.62 11.11 1.85
C THR A 59 -7.01 11.45 1.33
N LYS A 60 -7.87 11.90 2.23
CA LYS A 60 -9.23 12.36 1.91
C LYS A 60 -9.46 13.76 2.45
N GLU A 61 -9.93 14.67 1.61
CA GLU A 61 -10.14 16.09 1.94
C GLU A 61 -8.88 16.74 2.55
N GLY A 62 -7.71 16.35 2.03
CA GLY A 62 -6.41 16.84 2.50
C GLY A 62 -5.94 16.29 3.84
N LYS A 63 -6.62 15.28 4.41
CA LYS A 63 -6.25 14.62 5.67
C LYS A 63 -5.84 13.17 5.44
N SER A 64 -4.73 12.76 6.03
CA SER A 64 -4.29 11.35 6.06
C SER A 64 -5.23 10.54 6.94
N LYS A 65 -5.79 9.44 6.41
CA LYS A 65 -6.58 8.51 7.24
C LYS A 65 -5.71 7.78 8.25
N LYS A 66 -4.46 7.44 7.91
CA LYS A 66 -3.52 6.79 8.84
C LYS A 66 -3.17 7.71 10.02
N GLU A 67 -2.98 9.01 9.79
CA GLU A 67 -2.74 9.99 10.86
C GLU A 67 -3.97 10.20 11.75
N GLN A 68 -5.17 10.18 11.17
CA GLN A 68 -6.42 10.31 11.92
C GLN A 68 -6.63 9.16 12.91
N LYS A 69 -6.12 7.96 12.63
CA LYS A 69 -6.30 6.78 13.49
C LYS A 69 -7.77 6.60 13.89
N TYR A 70 -8.07 6.65 15.18
CA TYR A 70 -9.42 6.54 15.73
C TYR A 70 -10.34 7.72 15.37
N ASP A 71 -9.79 8.90 15.04
CA ASP A 71 -10.59 10.07 14.64
C ASP A 71 -11.26 9.87 13.26
N TYR A 72 -10.78 8.92 12.44
CA TYR A 72 -11.45 8.54 11.21
C TYR A 72 -12.76 7.75 11.50
N ASN A 73 -12.82 7.06 12.63
CA ASN A 73 -14.02 6.45 13.20
C ASN A 73 -14.75 5.48 12.24
N MET A 74 -14.01 4.54 11.64
CA MET A 74 -14.56 3.54 10.73
C MET A 74 -15.07 2.29 11.44
N LYS A 75 -14.66 2.05 12.69
CA LYS A 75 -14.90 0.79 13.40
C LYS A 75 -16.36 0.33 13.37
N GLU A 76 -17.31 1.25 13.57
CA GLU A 76 -18.75 0.95 13.53
C GLU A 76 -19.26 0.54 12.14
N ALA A 77 -18.66 1.09 11.07
CA ALA A 77 -18.99 0.72 9.70
C ALA A 77 -18.23 -0.54 9.22
N SER A 78 -17.24 -1.00 9.99
CA SER A 78 -16.41 -2.15 9.67
C SER A 78 -17.11 -3.46 10.05
N GLY A 79 -17.23 -4.37 9.08
CA GLY A 79 -17.78 -5.71 9.31
C GLY A 79 -16.95 -6.57 10.28
N ILE A 80 -15.69 -6.19 10.52
CA ILE A 80 -14.76 -6.87 11.43
C ILE A 80 -14.41 -6.05 12.67
N GLN A 81 -15.12 -4.93 12.90
CA GLN A 81 -14.95 -4.09 14.09
C GLN A 81 -13.51 -3.56 14.29
N LYS A 82 -12.82 -3.32 13.17
CA LYS A 82 -11.48 -2.70 13.11
C LYS A 82 -11.53 -1.34 12.44
N GLU A 83 -10.71 -0.43 12.92
CA GLU A 83 -10.45 0.86 12.29
C GLU A 83 -9.73 0.70 10.94
N TRP A 84 -9.76 1.75 10.12
CA TRP A 84 -9.12 1.73 8.81
C TRP A 84 -7.62 1.46 8.90
N PHE A 85 -6.92 2.15 9.82
CA PHE A 85 -5.48 1.98 9.98
C PHE A 85 -5.10 0.57 10.43
N GLU A 86 -5.92 -0.08 11.27
CA GLU A 86 -5.69 -1.46 11.73
C GLU A 86 -5.85 -2.47 10.58
N GLN A 87 -6.78 -2.21 9.64
CA GLN A 87 -6.96 -3.07 8.46
C GLN A 87 -5.85 -2.88 7.43
N ILE A 88 -5.32 -1.67 7.30
CA ILE A 88 -4.21 -1.36 6.40
C ILE A 88 -2.89 -1.89 6.93
N GLU A 89 -2.62 -1.74 8.22
CA GLU A 89 -1.43 -2.34 8.87
C GLU A 89 -1.42 -3.87 8.67
N PHE A 90 -2.58 -4.52 8.84
CA PHE A 90 -2.71 -5.94 8.54
C PHE A 90 -2.42 -6.27 7.06
N LEU A 91 -2.92 -5.46 6.12
CA LEU A 91 -2.68 -5.66 4.70
C LEU A 91 -1.20 -5.46 4.34
N GLU A 92 -0.54 -4.47 4.93
CA GLU A 92 0.90 -4.19 4.76
C GLU A 92 1.74 -5.39 5.21
N ASP A 93 1.44 -5.93 6.38
CA ASP A 93 2.09 -7.14 6.90
C ASP A 93 1.82 -8.35 5.99
N TYR A 94 0.58 -8.54 5.57
CA TYR A 94 0.24 -9.63 4.64
C TYR A 94 1.01 -9.53 3.32
N ILE A 95 1.15 -8.33 2.74
CA ILE A 95 1.90 -8.11 1.49
C ILE A 95 3.39 -8.40 1.69
N LYS A 96 3.98 -8.03 2.83
CA LYS A 96 5.39 -8.36 3.13
C LYS A 96 5.60 -9.88 3.23
N GLU A 97 4.67 -10.57 3.86
CA GLU A 97 4.78 -12.02 4.09
C GLU A 97 4.48 -12.86 2.84
N ASN A 98 3.53 -12.43 2.02
CA ASN A 98 2.96 -13.26 0.94
C ASN A 98 3.17 -12.68 -0.47
N GLY A 99 3.64 -11.44 -0.58
CA GLY A 99 3.80 -10.72 -1.83
C GLY A 99 2.52 -10.01 -2.29
N ILE A 100 2.69 -9.09 -3.24
CA ILE A 100 1.61 -8.26 -3.79
C ILE A 100 0.55 -9.11 -4.52
N ASP A 101 1.00 -10.10 -5.29
CA ASP A 101 0.13 -10.97 -6.11
C ASP A 101 -0.76 -11.90 -5.27
N ALA A 102 -0.46 -12.10 -3.98
CA ALA A 102 -1.27 -12.89 -3.07
C ALA A 102 -2.56 -12.18 -2.61
N VAL A 103 -2.72 -10.89 -2.92
CA VAL A 103 -3.92 -10.11 -2.60
C VAL A 103 -4.94 -10.21 -3.74
N GLU A 104 -5.77 -11.25 -3.71
CA GLU A 104 -6.84 -11.44 -4.68
C GLU A 104 -8.09 -10.62 -4.33
N LEU A 105 -8.70 -9.98 -5.33
CA LEU A 105 -9.89 -9.15 -5.17
C LEU A 105 -11.10 -9.69 -5.92
N ASP A 106 -12.28 -9.58 -5.31
CA ASP A 106 -13.55 -9.80 -5.99
C ASP A 106 -13.77 -8.70 -7.04
N LYS A 107 -13.99 -9.11 -8.28
CA LYS A 107 -14.07 -8.19 -9.43
C LYS A 107 -15.24 -7.22 -9.37
N LYS A 108 -16.28 -7.49 -8.58
CA LYS A 108 -17.48 -6.66 -8.50
C LYS A 108 -17.38 -5.64 -7.36
N THR A 109 -16.88 -6.07 -6.23
CA THR A 109 -16.86 -5.29 -4.98
C THR A 109 -15.51 -4.66 -4.70
N GLY A 110 -14.43 -5.17 -5.31
CA GLY A 110 -13.05 -4.76 -5.04
C GLY A 110 -12.54 -5.15 -3.66
N LYS A 111 -13.29 -5.97 -2.92
CA LYS A 111 -12.90 -6.49 -1.59
C LYS A 111 -12.02 -7.72 -1.75
N PRO A 112 -11.17 -8.03 -0.76
CA PRO A 112 -10.36 -9.25 -0.81
C PRO A 112 -11.22 -10.51 -0.82
N THR A 113 -10.74 -11.56 -1.48
CA THR A 113 -11.40 -12.89 -1.54
C THR A 113 -10.72 -13.96 -0.70
N GLY A 114 -9.44 -13.79 -0.37
CA GLY A 114 -8.70 -14.73 0.47
C GLY A 114 -9.11 -14.65 1.94
N ASP A 115 -9.38 -15.80 2.56
CA ASP A 115 -9.81 -15.89 3.97
C ASP A 115 -8.79 -15.26 4.93
N ASP A 116 -7.49 -15.44 4.65
CA ASP A 116 -6.41 -14.85 5.45
C ASP A 116 -6.44 -13.32 5.40
N VAL A 117 -6.63 -12.74 4.21
CA VAL A 117 -6.77 -11.27 4.07
C VAL A 117 -8.06 -10.79 4.75
N LEU A 118 -9.17 -11.51 4.56
CA LEU A 118 -10.47 -11.18 5.13
C LEU A 118 -10.50 -11.21 6.66
N ALA A 119 -9.64 -12.00 7.31
CA ALA A 119 -9.50 -12.01 8.76
C ALA A 119 -9.02 -10.66 9.33
N GLY A 120 -8.34 -9.85 8.52
CA GLY A 120 -7.77 -8.58 8.96
C GLY A 120 -8.19 -7.36 8.16
N CYS A 121 -8.65 -7.52 6.93
CA CYS A 121 -8.98 -6.42 6.02
C CYS A 121 -10.21 -6.75 5.17
N THR A 122 -11.25 -5.91 5.24
CA THR A 122 -12.53 -6.12 4.52
C THR A 122 -12.98 -4.90 3.71
N ILE A 123 -12.14 -3.86 3.65
CA ILE A 123 -12.38 -2.67 2.83
C ILE A 123 -12.21 -2.97 1.34
N ASN A 124 -12.69 -2.07 0.48
CA ASN A 124 -12.36 -2.14 -0.94
C ASN A 124 -10.87 -1.78 -1.12
N LEU A 125 -10.16 -2.64 -1.84
CA LEU A 125 -8.72 -2.53 -2.06
C LEU A 125 -8.37 -2.20 -3.51
N THR A 126 -9.33 -1.93 -4.40
CA THR A 126 -9.07 -1.72 -5.83
C THR A 126 -8.08 -0.58 -6.06
N THR A 127 -8.38 0.62 -5.56
CA THR A 127 -7.50 1.78 -5.72
C THR A 127 -6.22 1.64 -4.87
N ILE A 128 -6.29 0.88 -3.77
CA ILE A 128 -5.10 0.58 -2.95
C ILE A 128 -4.12 -0.27 -3.74
N MET A 129 -4.55 -1.40 -4.29
CA MET A 129 -3.70 -2.30 -5.06
C MET A 129 -3.22 -1.67 -6.36
N GLU A 130 -4.00 -0.76 -6.97
CA GLU A 130 -3.50 0.08 -8.07
C GLU A 130 -2.29 0.92 -7.65
N ALA A 131 -2.37 1.61 -6.51
CA ALA A 131 -1.25 2.41 -6.00
C ALA A 131 -0.05 1.54 -5.57
N VAL A 132 -0.29 0.34 -5.01
CA VAL A 132 0.76 -0.63 -4.68
C VAL A 132 1.49 -1.10 -5.94
N ASN A 133 0.75 -1.47 -6.99
CA ASN A 133 1.34 -1.86 -8.27
C ASN A 133 2.12 -0.71 -8.91
N ASN A 134 1.57 0.50 -8.91
CA ASN A 134 2.28 1.69 -9.38
C ASN A 134 3.60 1.91 -8.61
N ALA A 135 3.62 1.68 -7.30
CA ALA A 135 4.83 1.80 -6.49
C ALA A 135 5.87 0.73 -6.83
N ALA A 136 5.43 -0.52 -7.05
CA ALA A 136 6.30 -1.64 -7.41
C ALA A 136 6.93 -1.43 -8.80
N GLU A 137 6.13 -0.99 -9.78
CA GLU A 137 6.61 -0.66 -11.13
C GLU A 137 7.63 0.50 -11.15
N ASN A 138 7.53 1.42 -10.18
CA ASN A 138 8.41 2.59 -10.08
C ASN A 138 9.68 2.36 -9.25
N ALA A 139 9.85 1.19 -8.64
CA ALA A 139 11.00 0.89 -7.78
C ALA A 139 12.30 0.75 -8.57
N LYS A 140 13.40 1.35 -8.09
CA LYS A 140 14.73 1.40 -8.77
C LYS A 140 15.92 1.63 -7.84
#